data_AF-A0A7V1ARG1-F1
#
_entry.id   AF-A0A7V1ARG1-F1
#
_cell.length_a   1.000
_cell.length_b   1.000
_cell.length_c   1.000
_cell.angle_alpha   90.00
_cell.angle_beta   90.00
_cell.angle_gamma   90.00
#
_symmetry.space_group_name_H-M   'P 1'
#
loop_
_entity.id
_entity.type
_entity.pdbx_description
1 polymer ?
#
loop_
_entity_poly.entity_id
_entity_poly.type
_entity_poly.pdbx_seq_one_letter_code
_entity_poly.pdbx_strand_id
1 'polypeptide(L)'
;MKQSLTLADEKFNALAGHFDKWEVVKDSIDQLIDLMLNYRQSGHPGGSRSKVHALVATLLCGGMRWDIRQPEKRFGDRFILIAGHTIPLIYAAFTLLGEAMHQKYSRTKNKDYFIPDARIVRPIDLLDFRHNGGLPGHAEFAGKTLFLKFNTGPSGHGSPAAAGAAMALKMARMEGVKVIAFEGDAGLTAGAIHETMNSAWALGLNNLYYVVDWNNFGIDDHPIKETVYGSPKDWFSHHGWRVVGTDKGSEWEPLTRMITKLYFGENSGKVPNIGWMKTRKGRGYLKYDNKSHGSPHAMNSEIFWETKKPFQEKYGVKFEGFGRPAPETKEDRREQYWKNINVVL
;
A
#
# COMPACT_ATOMS: atom_id res chain seq x y z
N MET A 1 17.57 -2.02 37.11
CA MET A 1 18.06 -1.27 35.93
C MET A 1 16.90 -1.04 34.99
N LYS A 2 16.51 0.21 34.71
CA LYS A 2 15.55 0.48 33.63
C LYS A 2 16.26 0.22 32.31
N GLN A 3 15.77 -0.74 31.53
CA GLN A 3 16.28 -1.01 30.18
C GLN A 3 16.07 0.27 29.34
N SER A 4 17.13 0.79 28.73
CA SER A 4 17.03 1.96 27.84
C SER A 4 16.15 1.61 26.65
N LEU A 5 15.20 2.49 26.29
CA LEU A 5 14.36 2.29 25.11
C LEU A 5 15.22 2.23 23.85
N THR A 6 14.89 1.35 22.92
CA THR A 6 15.54 1.32 21.59
C THR A 6 15.02 2.48 20.73
N LEU A 7 15.76 2.88 19.68
CA LEU A 7 15.27 3.87 18.71
C LEU A 7 13.91 3.44 18.11
N ALA A 8 13.69 2.16 17.89
CA ALA A 8 12.42 1.63 17.40
C ALA A 8 11.26 1.85 18.40
N ASP A 9 11.54 1.74 19.70
CA ASP A 9 10.55 2.00 20.76
C ASP A 9 10.26 3.49 20.90
N GLU A 10 11.29 4.34 20.83
CA GLU A 10 11.13 5.80 20.82
C GLU A 10 10.28 6.26 19.64
N LYS A 11 10.58 5.75 18.44
CA LYS A 11 9.80 6.04 17.22
C LYS A 11 8.37 5.54 17.37
N PHE A 12 8.15 4.35 17.92
CA PHE A 12 6.80 3.84 18.16
C PHE A 12 6.02 4.75 19.13
N ASN A 13 6.61 5.11 20.28
CA ASN A 13 5.96 5.93 21.30
C ASN A 13 5.56 7.31 20.75
N ALA A 14 6.38 7.90 19.87
CA ALA A 14 6.06 9.15 19.20
C ALA A 14 4.88 9.06 18.22
N LEU A 15 4.54 7.86 17.73
CA LEU A 15 3.48 7.64 16.74
C LEU A 15 2.16 7.17 17.36
N ALA A 16 2.22 6.49 18.51
CA ALA A 16 1.05 5.84 19.13
C ALA A 16 -0.11 6.83 19.43
N GLY A 17 0.20 8.08 19.77
CA GLY A 17 -0.79 9.14 19.99
C GLY A 17 -1.44 9.71 18.73
N HIS A 18 -1.23 9.09 17.56
CA HIS A 18 -1.80 9.53 16.27
C HIS A 18 -2.63 8.46 15.56
N PHE A 19 -2.85 7.31 16.19
CA PHE A 19 -3.61 6.21 15.57
C PHE A 19 -5.06 6.57 15.28
N ASP A 20 -5.66 7.48 16.05
CA ASP A 20 -6.97 8.07 15.78
C ASP A 20 -7.02 8.76 14.41
N LYS A 21 -5.96 9.52 14.07
CA LYS A 21 -5.85 10.21 12.76
C LYS A 21 -5.53 9.22 11.64
N TRP A 22 -4.69 8.22 11.92
CA TRP A 22 -4.37 7.17 10.94
C TRP A 22 -5.58 6.32 10.60
N GLU A 23 -6.48 6.13 11.56
CA GLU A 23 -7.75 5.46 11.37
C GLU A 23 -8.62 6.18 10.34
N VAL A 24 -8.71 7.52 10.40
CA VAL A 24 -9.40 8.34 9.39
C VAL A 24 -8.75 8.17 8.02
N VAL A 25 -7.41 8.25 7.95
CA VAL A 25 -6.67 8.08 6.69
C VAL A 25 -6.96 6.71 6.06
N LYS A 26 -6.90 5.64 6.86
CA LYS A 26 -7.16 4.27 6.41
C LYS A 26 -8.61 4.09 5.97
N ASP A 27 -9.57 4.63 6.71
CA ASP A 27 -10.99 4.55 6.35
C ASP A 27 -11.26 5.28 5.02
N SER A 28 -10.72 6.47 4.82
CA SER A 28 -10.85 7.21 3.57
C SER A 28 -10.18 6.47 2.39
N ILE A 29 -8.98 5.92 2.58
CA ILE A 29 -8.32 5.10 1.56
C ILE A 29 -9.18 3.88 1.18
N ASP A 30 -9.74 3.18 2.16
CA ASP A 30 -10.65 2.07 1.94
C ASP A 30 -11.87 2.48 1.08
N GLN A 31 -12.50 3.62 1.38
CA GLN A 31 -13.65 4.10 0.61
C GLN A 31 -13.25 4.50 -0.82
N LEU A 32 -12.11 5.16 -1.02
CA LEU A 32 -11.63 5.55 -2.34
C LEU A 32 -11.27 4.33 -3.20
N ILE A 33 -10.68 3.26 -2.62
CA ILE A 33 -10.47 1.98 -3.31
C ILE A 33 -11.82 1.43 -3.78
N ASP A 34 -12.78 1.32 -2.87
CA ASP A 34 -14.09 0.74 -3.18
C ASP A 34 -14.83 1.51 -4.28
N LEU A 35 -14.86 2.85 -4.19
CA LEU A 35 -15.55 3.74 -5.14
C LEU A 35 -14.93 3.66 -6.53
N MET A 36 -13.60 3.77 -6.63
CA MET A 36 -12.88 3.66 -7.89
C MET A 36 -13.15 2.32 -8.58
N LEU A 37 -13.09 1.22 -7.82
CA LEU A 37 -13.29 -0.12 -8.36
C LEU A 37 -14.74 -0.42 -8.69
N ASN A 38 -15.70 0.09 -7.91
CA ASN A 38 -17.12 -0.07 -8.18
C ASN A 38 -17.57 0.78 -9.37
N TYR A 39 -17.02 1.97 -9.58
CA TYR A 39 -17.30 2.72 -10.81
C TYR A 39 -16.72 2.01 -12.04
N ARG A 40 -15.46 1.58 -11.95
CA ARG A 40 -14.76 0.98 -13.08
C ARG A 40 -15.21 -0.47 -13.39
N GLN A 41 -15.75 -1.19 -12.42
CA GLN A 41 -16.09 -2.61 -12.53
C GLN A 41 -14.90 -3.48 -12.96
N SER A 42 -13.67 -3.08 -12.59
CA SER A 42 -12.45 -3.85 -12.83
C SER A 42 -11.38 -3.47 -11.81
N GLY A 43 -10.58 -4.44 -11.35
CA GLY A 43 -9.41 -4.23 -10.49
C GLY A 43 -9.41 -5.10 -9.24
N HIS A 44 -8.48 -4.83 -8.32
CA HIS A 44 -8.11 -5.76 -7.25
C HIS A 44 -8.36 -5.19 -5.85
N PRO A 45 -9.57 -5.36 -5.27
CA PRO A 45 -9.90 -4.77 -3.98
C PRO A 45 -9.18 -5.48 -2.82
N GLY A 46 -9.15 -6.81 -2.83
CA GLY A 46 -8.76 -7.61 -1.68
C GLY A 46 -7.33 -7.37 -1.20
N GLY A 47 -6.37 -7.48 -2.12
CA GLY A 47 -4.95 -7.25 -1.84
C GLY A 47 -4.56 -5.77 -1.66
N SER A 48 -5.42 -4.85 -2.13
CA SER A 48 -5.25 -3.41 -1.91
C SER A 48 -5.66 -3.04 -0.49
N ARG A 49 -6.85 -3.48 -0.03
CA ARG A 49 -7.37 -3.17 1.31
C ARG A 49 -6.61 -3.84 2.45
N SER A 50 -6.06 -5.03 2.22
CA SER A 50 -5.25 -5.73 3.23
C SER A 50 -3.96 -4.96 3.60
N LYS A 51 -3.38 -4.24 2.64
CA LYS A 51 -2.11 -3.52 2.79
C LYS A 51 -2.23 -2.08 3.30
N VAL A 52 -3.45 -1.54 3.47
CA VAL A 52 -3.65 -0.12 3.81
C VAL A 52 -2.92 0.28 5.08
N HIS A 53 -3.06 -0.49 6.16
CA HIS A 53 -2.38 -0.17 7.42
C HIS A 53 -0.86 -0.14 7.26
N ALA A 54 -0.29 -1.11 6.54
CA ALA A 54 1.15 -1.21 6.32
C ALA A 54 1.66 -0.02 5.48
N LEU A 55 0.93 0.36 4.42
CA LEU A 55 1.29 1.52 3.63
C LEU A 55 1.24 2.80 4.47
N VAL A 56 0.14 3.04 5.20
CA VAL A 56 -0.01 4.23 6.05
C VAL A 56 1.11 4.31 7.08
N ALA A 57 1.39 3.22 7.79
CA ALA A 57 2.47 3.16 8.77
C ALA A 57 3.85 3.40 8.12
N THR A 58 4.14 2.79 6.96
CA THR A 58 5.40 3.01 6.23
C THR A 58 5.57 4.47 5.81
N LEU A 59 4.53 5.10 5.27
CA LEU A 59 4.58 6.49 4.80
C LEU A 59 4.74 7.49 5.95
N LEU A 60 4.15 7.21 7.12
CA LEU A 60 4.03 8.18 8.22
C LEU A 60 5.00 7.94 9.40
N CYS A 61 5.62 6.77 9.51
CA CYS A 61 6.54 6.47 10.64
C CYS A 61 7.90 7.17 10.56
N GLY A 62 8.22 7.81 9.42
CA GLY A 62 9.53 8.43 9.16
C GLY A 62 10.66 7.46 8.81
N GLY A 63 10.37 6.16 8.69
CA GLY A 63 11.33 5.13 8.28
C GLY A 63 11.68 5.20 6.79
N MET A 64 10.70 5.58 5.97
CA MET A 64 10.86 5.91 4.56
C MET A 64 11.10 7.40 4.39
N ARG A 65 12.17 7.79 3.68
CA ARG A 65 12.40 9.18 3.26
C ARG A 65 11.77 9.43 1.91
N TRP A 66 10.71 10.23 1.88
CA TRP A 66 10.01 10.53 0.64
C TRP A 66 9.42 11.94 0.68
N ASP A 67 9.09 12.49 -0.47
CA ASP A 67 8.42 13.78 -0.61
C ASP A 67 7.34 13.66 -1.68
N ILE A 68 6.07 13.77 -1.28
CA ILE A 68 4.93 13.68 -2.20
C ILE A 68 4.98 14.75 -3.31
N ARG A 69 5.64 15.88 -3.05
CA ARG A 69 5.75 17.00 -3.99
C ARG A 69 6.86 16.76 -5.03
N GLN A 70 7.87 15.97 -4.65
CA GLN A 70 9.06 15.69 -5.45
C GLN A 70 9.50 14.22 -5.25
N PRO A 71 8.72 13.24 -5.74
CA PRO A 71 9.02 11.82 -5.58
C PRO A 71 10.34 11.39 -6.23
N GLU A 72 10.88 12.17 -7.15
CA GLU A 72 12.13 11.96 -7.89
C GLU A 72 13.40 12.39 -7.13
N LYS A 73 13.27 12.91 -5.90
CA LYS A 73 14.43 13.35 -5.10
C LYS A 73 15.53 12.29 -5.09
N ARG A 74 16.75 12.72 -5.43
CA ARG A 74 17.91 11.84 -5.66
C ARG A 74 18.16 10.85 -4.51
N PHE A 75 18.06 11.33 -3.27
CA PHE A 75 18.27 10.54 -2.04
C PHE A 75 16.98 10.18 -1.29
N GLY A 76 15.82 10.32 -1.95
CA GLY A 76 14.58 9.71 -1.46
C GLY A 76 14.68 8.19 -1.55
N ASP A 77 14.04 7.50 -0.62
CA ASP A 77 13.96 6.04 -0.65
C ASP A 77 13.10 5.60 -1.85
N ARG A 78 13.37 4.40 -2.37
CA ARG A 78 12.70 3.85 -3.54
C ARG A 78 11.54 2.98 -3.10
N PHE A 79 10.34 3.20 -3.65
CA PHE A 79 9.20 2.33 -3.42
C PHE A 79 8.86 1.54 -4.66
N ILE A 80 8.75 0.22 -4.52
CA ILE A 80 8.36 -0.71 -5.57
C ILE A 80 7.17 -1.52 -5.07
N LEU A 81 6.03 -1.38 -5.73
CA LEU A 81 4.87 -2.23 -5.47
C LEU A 81 5.01 -3.51 -6.30
N ILE A 82 5.70 -4.54 -5.79
CA ILE A 82 5.89 -5.81 -6.54
C ILE A 82 4.53 -6.44 -6.86
N ALA A 83 3.60 -6.41 -5.90
CA ALA A 83 2.19 -6.74 -6.09
C ALA A 83 1.45 -5.69 -6.95
N GLY A 84 1.91 -5.45 -8.18
CA GLY A 84 1.49 -4.32 -9.01
C GLY A 84 -0.01 -4.25 -9.30
N HIS A 85 -0.70 -5.39 -9.24
CA HIS A 85 -2.16 -5.46 -9.39
C HIS A 85 -2.92 -4.74 -8.26
N THR A 86 -2.29 -4.57 -7.09
CA THR A 86 -2.81 -3.83 -5.93
C THR A 86 -2.63 -2.32 -6.02
N ILE A 87 -2.35 -1.79 -7.22
CA ILE A 87 -2.19 -0.36 -7.47
C ILE A 87 -3.36 0.54 -6.99
N PRO A 88 -4.63 0.07 -6.89
CA PRO A 88 -5.69 0.86 -6.27
C PRO A 88 -5.34 1.46 -4.91
N LEU A 89 -4.54 0.74 -4.11
CA LEU A 89 -4.03 1.20 -2.83
C LEU A 89 -3.25 2.52 -2.94
N ILE A 90 -2.33 2.60 -3.91
CA ILE A 90 -1.47 3.78 -4.09
C ILE A 90 -2.30 4.94 -4.63
N TYR A 91 -3.20 4.69 -5.59
CA TYR A 91 -4.05 5.75 -6.15
C TYR A 91 -4.96 6.37 -5.11
N ALA A 92 -5.60 5.55 -4.28
CA ALA A 92 -6.43 6.02 -3.18
C ALA A 92 -5.62 6.82 -2.14
N ALA A 93 -4.47 6.31 -1.70
CA ALA A 93 -3.59 6.99 -0.75
C ALA A 93 -3.08 8.33 -1.30
N PHE A 94 -2.63 8.36 -2.55
CA PHE A 94 -2.06 9.57 -3.16
C PHE A 94 -3.14 10.60 -3.51
N THR A 95 -4.36 10.16 -3.84
CA THR A 95 -5.52 11.06 -3.96
C THR A 95 -5.81 11.77 -2.65
N LEU A 96 -5.91 11.02 -1.55
CA LEU A 96 -6.20 11.58 -0.23
C LEU A 96 -5.10 12.55 0.23
N LEU A 97 -3.84 12.13 0.15
CA LEU A 97 -2.70 12.96 0.57
C LEU A 97 -2.53 14.18 -0.35
N GLY A 98 -2.73 14.01 -1.66
CA GLY A 98 -2.68 15.10 -2.64
C GLY A 98 -3.79 16.11 -2.40
N GLU A 99 -5.01 15.66 -2.08
CA GLU A 99 -6.12 16.53 -1.73
C GLU A 99 -5.88 17.29 -0.42
N ALA A 100 -5.34 16.63 0.60
CA ALA A 100 -4.97 17.31 1.85
C ALA A 100 -3.97 18.46 1.60
N MET A 101 -2.96 18.22 0.74
CA MET A 101 -1.99 19.23 0.32
C MET A 101 -2.67 20.37 -0.46
N HIS A 102 -3.54 20.02 -1.42
CA HIS A 102 -4.30 20.99 -2.20
C HIS A 102 -5.18 21.88 -1.32
N GLN A 103 -5.95 21.31 -0.39
CA GLN A 103 -6.79 22.04 0.55
C GLN A 103 -5.99 22.98 1.43
N LYS A 104 -4.85 22.51 1.96
CA LYS A 104 -3.97 23.34 2.79
C LYS A 104 -3.36 24.49 1.98
N TYR A 105 -2.92 24.24 0.75
CA TYR A 105 -2.47 25.31 -0.16
C TYR A 105 -3.61 26.29 -0.46
N SER A 106 -4.81 25.81 -0.78
CA SER A 106 -5.95 26.66 -1.12
C SER A 106 -6.31 27.62 0.03
N ARG A 107 -6.26 27.13 1.28
CA ARG A 107 -6.54 27.92 2.49
C ARG A 107 -5.42 28.88 2.89
N THR A 108 -4.16 28.48 2.73
CA THR A 108 -3.02 29.23 3.29
C THR A 108 -2.20 30.01 2.26
N LYS A 109 -2.31 29.62 0.99
CA LYS A 109 -1.42 30.02 -0.12
C LYS A 109 0.07 29.74 0.13
N ASN A 110 0.42 28.96 1.16
CA ASN A 110 1.80 28.58 1.39
C ASN A 110 2.25 27.56 0.32
N LYS A 111 3.20 27.97 -0.51
CA LYS A 111 3.78 27.19 -1.61
C LYS A 111 4.40 25.87 -1.16
N ASP A 112 4.72 25.70 0.12
CA ASP A 112 5.17 24.41 0.67
C ASP A 112 4.13 23.30 0.51
N TYR A 113 2.85 23.64 0.40
CA TYR A 113 1.77 22.68 0.16
C TYR A 113 1.38 22.53 -1.31
N PHE A 114 1.97 23.33 -2.20
CA PHE A 114 1.61 23.30 -3.62
C PHE A 114 2.19 22.07 -4.32
N ILE A 115 1.34 21.37 -5.07
CA ILE A 115 1.72 20.29 -5.97
C ILE A 115 0.98 20.53 -7.29
N PRO A 116 1.68 20.59 -8.44
CA PRO A 116 1.01 20.68 -9.74
C PRO A 116 0.12 19.45 -9.99
N ASP A 117 -1.09 19.65 -10.53
CA ASP A 117 -2.04 18.55 -10.79
C ASP A 117 -1.47 17.45 -11.69
N ALA A 118 -0.58 17.80 -12.63
CA ALA A 118 0.09 16.83 -13.51
C ALA A 118 1.06 15.88 -12.77
N ARG A 119 1.39 16.17 -11.51
CA ARG A 119 2.42 15.45 -10.74
C ARG A 119 1.89 14.59 -9.61
N ILE A 120 0.58 14.61 -9.37
CA ILE A 120 -0.05 13.85 -8.30
C ILE A 120 -1.40 13.32 -8.77
N VAL A 121 -1.80 12.15 -8.27
CA VAL A 121 -3.14 11.63 -8.50
C VAL A 121 -4.15 12.55 -7.82
N ARG A 122 -5.10 13.08 -8.59
CA ARG A 122 -6.20 13.94 -8.12
C ARG A 122 -7.49 13.13 -8.07
N PRO A 123 -8.50 13.58 -7.30
CA PRO A 123 -9.77 12.88 -7.16
C PRO A 123 -10.43 12.53 -8.51
N ILE A 124 -10.31 13.41 -9.50
CA ILE A 124 -10.89 13.21 -10.83
C ILE A 124 -10.25 12.03 -11.59
N ASP A 125 -8.96 11.76 -11.36
CA ASP A 125 -8.23 10.70 -12.05
C ASP A 125 -8.75 9.31 -11.68
N LEU A 126 -9.35 9.16 -10.49
CA LEU A 126 -9.95 7.90 -10.04
C LEU A 126 -11.13 7.49 -10.93
N LEU A 127 -11.83 8.44 -11.55
CA LEU A 127 -12.93 8.16 -12.49
C LEU A 127 -12.41 7.59 -13.81
N ASP A 128 -11.14 7.79 -14.14
CA ASP A 128 -10.54 7.37 -15.40
C ASP A 128 -9.61 6.15 -15.21
N PHE A 129 -9.66 5.50 -14.03
CA PHE A 129 -8.91 4.27 -13.76
C PHE A 129 -9.20 3.18 -14.80
N ARG A 130 -8.14 2.58 -15.36
CA ARG A 130 -8.17 1.56 -16.41
C ARG A 130 -8.88 1.99 -17.71
N HIS A 131 -9.06 3.28 -17.95
CA HIS A 131 -9.39 3.82 -19.27
C HIS A 131 -8.11 4.12 -20.06
N ASN A 132 -8.21 4.12 -21.40
CA ASN A 132 -7.11 4.57 -22.24
C ASN A 132 -6.76 6.03 -21.92
N GLY A 133 -5.48 6.32 -21.68
CA GLY A 133 -5.00 7.63 -21.22
C GLY A 133 -5.27 7.97 -19.75
N GLY A 134 -5.93 7.07 -18.99
CA GLY A 134 -6.19 7.22 -17.57
C GLY A 134 -5.17 6.50 -16.69
N LEU A 135 -5.51 6.29 -15.41
CA LEU A 135 -4.62 5.59 -14.47
C LEU A 135 -4.51 4.09 -14.84
N PRO A 136 -3.30 3.53 -14.99
CA PRO A 136 -3.13 2.15 -15.44
C PRO A 136 -3.61 1.10 -14.43
N GLY A 137 -3.88 -0.10 -14.93
CA GLY A 137 -4.40 -1.21 -14.12
C GLY A 137 -3.37 -1.91 -13.22
N HIS A 138 -2.08 -1.64 -13.47
CA HIS A 138 -0.94 -2.12 -12.69
C HIS A 138 0.02 -0.95 -12.41
N ALA A 139 1.02 -1.17 -11.55
CA ALA A 139 1.96 -0.13 -11.20
C ALA A 139 2.85 0.26 -12.40
N GLU A 140 2.79 1.52 -12.78
CA GLU A 140 3.66 2.12 -13.81
C GLU A 140 4.41 3.30 -13.20
N PHE A 141 5.72 3.35 -13.43
CA PHE A 141 6.61 4.44 -13.04
C PHE A 141 6.58 5.55 -14.11
N ALA A 142 5.49 6.32 -14.14
CA ALA A 142 5.31 7.42 -15.09
C ALA A 142 4.43 8.54 -14.53
N GLY A 143 4.54 9.76 -15.08
CA GLY A 143 3.61 10.86 -14.83
C GLY A 143 3.24 11.10 -13.35
N LYS A 144 1.96 10.91 -13.01
CA LYS A 144 1.40 11.13 -11.66
C LYS A 144 1.83 10.08 -10.63
N THR A 145 2.46 9.00 -11.05
CA THR A 145 2.82 7.84 -10.22
C THR A 145 4.33 7.66 -10.09
N LEU A 146 5.11 8.71 -10.31
CA LEU A 146 6.57 8.75 -10.14
C LEU A 146 7.06 8.36 -8.74
N PHE A 147 6.16 8.23 -7.76
CA PHE A 147 6.45 7.61 -6.47
C PHE A 147 6.92 6.16 -6.59
N LEU A 148 6.27 5.39 -7.47
CA LEU A 148 6.71 4.04 -7.85
C LEU A 148 8.06 4.16 -8.56
N LYS A 149 8.94 3.16 -8.40
CA LYS A 149 10.29 3.16 -9.00
C LYS A 149 10.53 2.02 -9.98
N PHE A 150 9.47 1.30 -10.34
CA PHE A 150 9.52 0.23 -11.33
C PHE A 150 8.12 -0.11 -11.83
N ASN A 151 8.02 -0.54 -13.09
CA ASN A 151 6.78 -1.07 -13.67
C ASN A 151 6.59 -2.51 -13.22
N THR A 152 5.41 -2.85 -12.72
CA THR A 152 5.11 -4.19 -12.19
C THR A 152 3.74 -4.66 -12.67
N GLY A 153 3.40 -5.91 -12.37
CA GLY A 153 2.19 -6.57 -12.86
C GLY A 153 2.43 -8.06 -13.02
N PRO A 154 3.46 -8.47 -13.79
CA PRO A 154 3.91 -9.86 -13.78
C PRO A 154 4.42 -10.23 -12.38
N SER A 155 3.84 -11.28 -11.79
CA SER A 155 4.20 -11.76 -10.46
C SER A 155 5.71 -12.04 -10.33
N GLY A 156 6.31 -11.62 -9.22
CA GLY A 156 7.74 -11.78 -8.97
C GLY A 156 8.67 -10.82 -9.72
N HIS A 157 8.23 -10.17 -10.80
CA HIS A 157 9.11 -9.37 -11.66
C HIS A 157 9.68 -8.11 -10.98
N GLY A 158 8.95 -7.51 -10.04
CA GLY A 158 9.45 -6.36 -9.28
C GLY A 158 10.55 -6.72 -8.27
N SER A 159 10.73 -8.00 -7.93
CA SER A 159 11.70 -8.45 -6.92
C SER A 159 13.15 -8.33 -7.40
N PRO A 160 13.55 -8.89 -8.55
CA PRO A 160 14.88 -8.66 -9.11
C PRO A 160 15.19 -7.17 -9.32
N ALA A 161 14.20 -6.38 -9.75
CA ALA A 161 14.37 -4.94 -9.92
C ALA A 161 14.64 -4.21 -8.60
N ALA A 162 13.95 -4.61 -7.52
CA ALA A 162 14.20 -4.06 -6.18
C ALA A 162 15.61 -4.38 -5.67
N ALA A 163 16.07 -5.62 -5.84
CA ALA A 163 17.44 -6.00 -5.50
C ALA A 163 18.48 -5.27 -6.37
N GLY A 164 18.25 -5.14 -7.68
CA GLY A 164 19.10 -4.37 -8.57
C GLY A 164 19.21 -2.90 -8.18
N ALA A 165 18.10 -2.26 -7.81
CA ALA A 165 18.10 -0.89 -7.31
C ALA A 165 18.89 -0.76 -5.99
N ALA A 166 18.73 -1.71 -5.07
CA ALA A 166 19.45 -1.73 -3.80
C ALA A 166 20.95 -1.92 -4.01
N MET A 167 21.34 -2.85 -4.89
CA MET A 167 22.72 -3.09 -5.31
C MET A 167 23.35 -1.84 -5.94
N ALA A 168 22.66 -1.19 -6.88
CA ALA A 168 23.16 0.02 -7.53
C ALA A 168 23.41 1.15 -6.53
N LEU A 169 22.49 1.36 -5.58
CA LEU A 169 22.66 2.34 -4.50
C LEU A 169 23.85 2.01 -3.60
N LYS A 170 24.05 0.73 -3.28
CA LYS A 170 25.19 0.26 -2.48
C LYS A 170 26.52 0.49 -3.21
N MET A 171 26.60 0.13 -4.49
CA MET A 171 27.79 0.41 -5.32
C MET A 171 28.08 1.91 -5.44
N ALA A 172 27.04 2.75 -5.44
CA ALA A 172 27.17 4.21 -5.42
C ALA A 172 27.52 4.78 -4.02
N ARG A 173 27.78 3.95 -3.01
CA ARG A 173 28.02 4.34 -1.61
C ARG A 173 26.86 5.13 -0.98
N MET A 174 25.64 4.83 -1.43
CA MET A 174 24.39 5.43 -0.95
C MET A 174 23.58 4.44 -0.11
N GLU A 175 24.25 3.64 0.72
CA GLU A 175 23.64 2.61 1.57
C GLU A 175 22.58 3.16 2.53
N GLY A 176 22.62 4.46 2.81
CA GLY A 176 21.58 5.15 3.56
C GLY A 176 20.22 5.18 2.85
N VAL A 177 20.16 5.07 1.51
CA VAL A 177 18.94 5.06 0.67
C VAL A 177 18.34 3.67 0.63
N LYS A 178 17.10 3.56 1.13
CA LYS A 178 16.38 2.29 1.20
C LYS A 178 15.65 2.00 -0.11
N VAL A 179 15.52 0.71 -0.41
CA VAL A 179 14.55 0.20 -1.37
C VAL A 179 13.48 -0.56 -0.60
N ILE A 180 12.25 -0.07 -0.66
CA ILE A 180 11.09 -0.62 0.04
C ILE A 180 10.21 -1.30 -1.01
N ALA A 181 9.97 -2.59 -0.82
CA ALA A 181 9.24 -3.40 -1.77
C ALA A 181 8.03 -4.07 -1.11
N PHE A 182 6.84 -3.87 -1.67
CA PHE A 182 5.58 -4.42 -1.14
C PHE A 182 5.12 -5.60 -1.99
N GLU A 183 4.82 -6.73 -1.35
CA GLU A 183 4.37 -7.96 -2.01
C GLU A 183 3.32 -8.69 -1.15
N GLY A 184 2.60 -9.66 -1.71
CA GLY A 184 1.81 -10.65 -0.99
C GLY A 184 2.46 -12.04 -1.04
N ASP A 185 2.15 -12.86 -0.05
CA ASP A 185 2.66 -14.24 0.06
C ASP A 185 2.46 -15.10 -1.20
N ALA A 186 1.31 -15.02 -1.88
CA ALA A 186 1.10 -15.73 -3.14
C ALA A 186 2.11 -15.31 -4.23
N GLY A 187 2.49 -14.04 -4.27
CA GLY A 187 3.48 -13.51 -5.22
C GLY A 187 4.90 -14.03 -4.96
N LEU A 188 5.19 -14.50 -3.74
CA LEU A 188 6.49 -15.06 -3.37
C LEU A 188 6.76 -16.43 -4.00
N THR A 189 5.75 -17.08 -4.58
CA THR A 189 5.88 -18.39 -5.23
C THR A 189 6.62 -18.36 -6.57
N ALA A 190 6.79 -17.17 -7.16
CA ALA A 190 7.54 -17.02 -8.41
C ALA A 190 9.03 -17.33 -8.19
N GLY A 191 9.63 -18.15 -9.06
CA GLY A 191 11.05 -18.55 -8.94
C GLY A 191 12.04 -17.37 -8.82
N ALA A 192 11.75 -16.26 -9.51
CA ALA A 192 12.56 -15.03 -9.43
C ALA A 192 12.65 -14.45 -8.00
N ILE A 193 11.68 -14.73 -7.12
CA ILE A 193 11.71 -14.33 -5.71
C ILE A 193 12.80 -15.13 -4.97
N HIS A 194 12.89 -16.44 -5.20
CA HIS A 194 13.93 -17.29 -4.62
C HIS A 194 15.34 -16.89 -5.09
N GLU A 195 15.49 -16.62 -6.39
CA GLU A 195 16.72 -16.08 -6.94
C GLU A 195 17.09 -14.75 -6.25
N THR A 196 16.11 -13.85 -6.11
CA THR A 196 16.32 -12.56 -5.42
C THR A 196 16.72 -12.75 -3.96
N MET A 197 16.08 -13.66 -3.23
CA MET A 197 16.39 -13.92 -1.81
C MET A 197 17.85 -14.36 -1.65
N ASN A 198 18.32 -15.26 -2.51
CA ASN A 198 19.71 -15.71 -2.53
C ASN A 198 20.68 -14.57 -2.91
N SER A 199 20.40 -13.86 -4.01
CA SER A 199 21.28 -12.78 -4.49
C SER A 199 21.36 -11.62 -3.49
N ALA A 200 20.25 -11.21 -2.90
CA ALA A 200 20.22 -10.09 -1.97
C ALA A 200 21.03 -10.37 -0.69
N TRP A 201 21.00 -11.62 -0.21
CA TRP A 201 21.83 -12.03 0.92
C TRP A 201 23.31 -12.07 0.53
N ALA A 202 23.67 -12.72 -0.58
CA ALA A 202 25.05 -12.84 -1.04
C ALA A 202 25.71 -11.47 -1.31
N LEU A 203 24.94 -10.49 -1.79
CA LEU A 203 25.39 -9.12 -2.04
C LEU A 203 25.32 -8.22 -0.79
N GLY A 204 24.82 -8.74 0.33
CA GLY A 204 24.64 -8.03 1.60
C GLY A 204 23.75 -6.79 1.46
N LEU A 205 22.62 -6.89 0.76
CA LEU A 205 21.73 -5.75 0.45
C LEU A 205 20.93 -5.30 1.68
N ASN A 206 21.61 -4.80 2.72
CA ASN A 206 21.02 -4.29 3.96
C ASN A 206 20.13 -3.05 3.80
N ASN A 207 20.17 -2.41 2.64
CA ASN A 207 19.28 -1.33 2.24
C ASN A 207 17.99 -1.81 1.54
N LEU A 208 17.80 -3.12 1.34
CA LEU A 208 16.57 -3.71 0.82
C LEU A 208 15.61 -4.08 1.96
N TYR A 209 14.36 -3.62 1.86
CA TYR A 209 13.31 -3.81 2.85
C TYR A 209 12.05 -4.33 2.18
N TYR A 210 11.71 -5.59 2.42
CA TYR A 210 10.43 -6.15 1.99
C TYR A 210 9.36 -5.91 3.06
N VAL A 211 8.14 -5.66 2.61
CA VAL A 211 6.92 -5.66 3.42
C VAL A 211 5.94 -6.63 2.78
N VAL A 212 5.73 -7.78 3.43
CA VAL A 212 4.93 -8.89 2.89
C VAL A 212 3.59 -9.00 3.60
N ASP A 213 2.54 -8.84 2.82
CA ASP A 213 1.16 -9.11 3.20
C ASP A 213 0.89 -10.62 3.22
N TRP A 214 0.93 -11.21 4.41
CA TRP A 214 0.67 -12.62 4.61
C TRP A 214 -0.82 -12.86 4.85
N ASN A 215 -1.58 -12.96 3.77
CA ASN A 215 -3.04 -13.13 3.82
C ASN A 215 -3.51 -14.55 3.46
N ASN A 216 -2.59 -15.44 3.07
CA ASN A 216 -2.80 -16.83 2.66
C ASN A 216 -3.57 -17.04 1.36
N PHE A 217 -3.81 -16.02 0.52
CA PHE A 217 -4.64 -16.21 -0.68
C PHE A 217 -4.07 -15.58 -1.95
N GLY A 218 -3.99 -16.40 -3.00
CA GLY A 218 -3.81 -16.01 -4.40
C GLY A 218 -5.15 -15.87 -5.14
N ILE A 219 -5.22 -16.46 -6.34
CA ILE A 219 -6.43 -16.56 -7.17
C ILE A 219 -7.21 -17.84 -6.88
N ASP A 220 -6.49 -18.94 -6.60
CA ASP A 220 -7.09 -20.26 -6.43
C ASP A 220 -8.01 -20.33 -5.22
N ASP A 221 -9.01 -21.21 -5.28
CA ASP A 221 -10.02 -21.42 -4.23
C ASP A 221 -9.51 -22.30 -3.08
N HIS A 222 -8.24 -22.14 -2.72
CA HIS A 222 -7.64 -22.71 -1.55
C HIS A 222 -6.53 -21.76 -1.03
N PRO A 223 -6.22 -21.81 0.28
CA PRO A 223 -5.17 -20.98 0.81
C PRO A 223 -3.77 -21.47 0.39
N ILE A 224 -2.82 -20.55 0.28
CA ILE A 224 -1.41 -20.80 -0.12
C ILE A 224 -0.72 -21.78 0.84
N LYS A 225 -1.06 -21.75 2.13
CA LYS A 225 -0.47 -22.66 3.14
C LYS A 225 -0.71 -24.15 2.87
N GLU A 226 -1.65 -24.50 1.99
CA GLU A 226 -1.93 -25.88 1.59
C GLU A 226 -0.97 -26.37 0.49
N THR A 227 -0.29 -25.46 -0.20
CA THR A 227 0.68 -25.79 -1.27
C THR A 227 2.11 -25.36 -0.93
N VAL A 228 2.28 -24.30 -0.14
CA VAL A 228 3.58 -23.77 0.28
C VAL A 228 3.74 -23.96 1.78
N TYR A 229 4.67 -24.82 2.17
CA TYR A 229 4.95 -25.10 3.58
C TYR A 229 5.65 -23.92 4.27
N GLY A 230 5.28 -23.68 5.52
CA GLY A 230 5.95 -22.72 6.41
C GLY A 230 5.27 -21.35 6.45
N SER A 231 6.00 -20.39 7.01
CA SER A 231 5.58 -19.01 7.19
C SER A 231 6.63 -18.06 6.60
N PRO A 232 6.34 -16.75 6.47
CA PRO A 232 7.35 -15.77 6.09
C PRO A 232 8.61 -15.81 6.96
N LYS A 233 8.48 -16.22 8.23
CA LYS A 233 9.65 -16.43 9.08
C LYS A 233 10.51 -17.58 8.54
N ASP A 234 9.91 -18.73 8.29
CA ASP A 234 10.61 -19.91 7.76
C ASP A 234 11.20 -19.61 6.37
N TRP A 235 10.44 -18.99 5.48
CA TRP A 235 10.89 -18.72 4.11
C TRP A 235 12.13 -17.82 4.09
N PHE A 236 12.11 -16.69 4.80
CA PHE A 236 13.19 -15.71 4.72
C PHE A 236 14.36 -15.99 5.68
N SER A 237 14.14 -16.57 6.87
CA SER A 237 15.24 -16.82 7.81
C SER A 237 16.23 -17.84 7.28
N HIS A 238 15.76 -18.85 6.54
CA HIS A 238 16.64 -19.85 5.91
C HIS A 238 17.48 -19.27 4.75
N HIS A 239 17.05 -18.14 4.15
CA HIS A 239 17.85 -17.35 3.23
C HIS A 239 18.76 -16.31 3.93
N GLY A 240 18.83 -16.31 5.27
CA GLY A 240 19.70 -15.42 6.04
C GLY A 240 19.21 -13.96 6.15
N TRP A 241 17.94 -13.69 5.83
CA TRP A 241 17.37 -12.35 5.94
C TRP A 241 17.04 -11.98 7.39
N ARG A 242 17.06 -10.68 7.71
CA ARG A 242 16.55 -10.19 8.99
C ARG A 242 15.03 -10.12 8.95
N VAL A 243 14.39 -10.95 9.78
CA VAL A 243 12.92 -11.08 9.82
C VAL A 243 12.32 -10.40 11.05
N VAL A 244 11.33 -9.53 10.81
CA VAL A 244 10.39 -9.05 11.85
C VAL A 244 8.97 -9.27 11.38
N GLY A 245 8.01 -9.42 12.30
CA GLY A 245 6.62 -9.62 11.87
C GLY A 245 5.59 -9.51 12.98
N THR A 246 4.32 -9.56 12.57
CA THR A 246 3.16 -9.54 13.47
C THR A 246 1.97 -10.31 12.90
N ASP A 247 1.27 -11.05 13.75
CA ASP A 247 0.01 -11.72 13.38
C ASP A 247 -1.19 -10.77 13.34
N LYS A 248 -1.03 -9.54 13.81
CA LYS A 248 -2.09 -8.52 13.91
C LYS A 248 -1.84 -7.38 12.93
N GLY A 249 -1.77 -7.71 11.64
CA GLY A 249 -1.41 -6.77 10.58
C GLY A 249 -2.47 -5.72 10.24
N SER A 250 -3.65 -5.80 10.85
CA SER A 250 -4.75 -4.83 10.71
C SER A 250 -5.06 -4.07 12.01
N GLU A 251 -4.14 -4.09 12.97
CA GLU A 251 -4.22 -3.34 14.23
C GLU A 251 -3.02 -2.37 14.30
N TRP A 252 -3.28 -1.09 14.63
CA TRP A 252 -2.25 -0.05 14.55
C TRP A 252 -1.06 -0.28 15.46
N GLU A 253 -1.27 -0.64 16.73
CA GLU A 253 -0.18 -0.84 17.66
C GLU A 253 0.80 -1.94 17.22
N PRO A 254 0.39 -3.21 17.09
CA PRO A 254 1.31 -4.31 16.78
C PRO A 254 1.93 -4.15 15.39
N LEU A 255 1.20 -3.60 14.42
CA LEU A 255 1.75 -3.30 13.10
C LEU A 255 2.80 -2.19 13.16
N THR A 256 2.53 -1.09 13.87
CA THR A 256 3.48 0.03 13.95
C THR A 256 4.74 -0.39 14.69
N ARG A 257 4.64 -1.22 15.74
CA ARG A 257 5.82 -1.83 16.40
C ARG A 257 6.65 -2.67 15.42
N MET A 258 6.00 -3.45 14.55
CA MET A 258 6.69 -4.21 13.52
C MET A 258 7.39 -3.28 12.51
N ILE A 259 6.69 -2.26 12.01
CA ILE A 259 7.22 -1.29 11.05
C ILE A 259 8.38 -0.47 11.64
N THR A 260 8.30 -0.03 12.89
CA THR A 260 9.42 0.70 13.52
C THR A 260 10.61 -0.22 13.77
N LYS A 261 10.40 -1.47 14.18
CA LYS A 261 11.48 -2.49 14.25
C LYS A 261 12.08 -2.80 12.89
N LEU A 262 11.26 -2.80 11.83
CA LEU A 262 11.74 -2.99 10.47
C LEU A 262 12.67 -1.83 10.06
N TYR A 263 12.29 -0.57 10.24
CA TYR A 263 13.09 0.55 9.71
C TYR A 263 14.14 1.13 10.66
N PHE A 264 14.00 0.94 11.97
CA PHE A 264 14.86 1.54 12.99
C PHE A 264 15.51 0.51 13.92
N GLY A 265 15.16 -0.76 13.80
CA GLY A 265 15.82 -1.84 14.55
C GLY A 265 17.23 -2.11 14.03
N GLU A 266 18.07 -2.65 14.91
CA GLU A 266 19.44 -3.02 14.54
C GLU A 266 19.48 -4.09 13.45
N ASN A 267 20.48 -3.98 12.57
CA ASN A 267 20.79 -4.96 11.53
C ASN A 267 22.32 -5.14 11.46
N SER A 268 22.90 -5.62 12.57
CA SER A 268 24.34 -5.83 12.72
C SER A 268 24.92 -6.81 11.69
N GLY A 269 24.12 -7.78 11.24
CA GLY A 269 24.49 -8.72 10.19
C GLY A 269 24.62 -8.09 8.80
N LYS A 270 24.19 -6.84 8.59
CA LYS A 270 24.17 -6.16 7.28
C LYS A 270 23.53 -7.03 6.19
N VAL A 271 22.43 -7.68 6.53
CA VAL A 271 21.65 -8.55 5.64
C VAL A 271 20.38 -7.86 5.14
N PRO A 272 19.77 -8.30 4.03
CA PRO A 272 18.47 -7.78 3.60
C PRO A 272 17.37 -7.99 4.65
N ASN A 273 16.32 -7.16 4.59
CA ASN A 273 15.30 -7.06 5.64
C ASN A 273 13.92 -7.46 5.11
N ILE A 274 13.14 -8.12 5.96
CA ILE A 274 11.73 -8.42 5.70
C ILE A 274 10.90 -8.10 6.95
N GLY A 275 9.83 -7.32 6.74
CA GLY A 275 8.70 -7.22 7.65
C GLY A 275 7.51 -7.98 7.06
N TRP A 276 6.86 -8.83 7.85
CA TRP A 276 5.60 -9.45 7.43
C TRP A 276 4.47 -9.08 8.37
N MET A 277 3.27 -8.99 7.82
CA MET A 277 2.06 -8.74 8.59
C MET A 277 0.98 -9.70 8.14
N LYS A 278 0.40 -10.43 9.10
CA LYS A 278 -0.73 -11.30 8.81
C LYS A 278 -2.00 -10.46 8.71
N THR A 279 -2.73 -10.63 7.62
CA THR A 279 -3.97 -9.89 7.36
C THR A 279 -5.05 -10.83 6.81
N ARG A 280 -6.24 -10.29 6.56
CA ARG A 280 -7.28 -10.96 5.77
C ARG A 280 -7.45 -10.23 4.44
N LYS A 281 -7.33 -10.95 3.34
CA LYS A 281 -7.57 -10.42 2.00
C LYS A 281 -9.04 -10.01 1.89
N GLY A 282 -9.30 -8.77 1.46
CA GLY A 282 -10.66 -8.21 1.46
C GLY A 282 -11.17 -7.74 2.83
N ARG A 283 -10.27 -7.42 3.78
CA ARG A 283 -10.62 -6.80 5.07
C ARG A 283 -11.58 -5.62 4.86
N GLY A 284 -12.74 -5.69 5.52
CA GLY A 284 -13.78 -4.64 5.47
C GLY A 284 -14.51 -4.53 4.12
N TYR A 285 -14.22 -5.42 3.17
CA TYR A 285 -14.81 -5.44 1.84
C TYR A 285 -16.03 -6.37 1.73
N LEU A 286 -16.34 -7.17 2.76
CA LEU A 286 -17.44 -8.16 2.78
C LEU A 286 -17.35 -9.27 1.71
N LYS A 287 -16.38 -9.19 0.82
CA LYS A 287 -15.89 -10.26 -0.06
C LYS A 287 -14.45 -10.55 0.33
N TYR A 288 -14.13 -11.81 0.60
CA TYR A 288 -12.87 -12.21 1.22
C TYR A 288 -12.04 -13.14 0.36
N ASP A 289 -10.77 -13.28 0.73
CA ASP A 289 -9.89 -14.36 0.26
C ASP A 289 -9.77 -14.34 -1.27
N ASN A 290 -9.77 -15.50 -1.94
CA ASN A 290 -9.67 -15.60 -3.41
C ASN A 290 -10.77 -14.81 -4.15
N LYS A 291 -12.02 -14.84 -3.66
CA LYS A 291 -13.16 -14.12 -4.25
C LYS A 291 -12.91 -12.61 -4.30
N SER A 292 -12.16 -12.08 -3.35
CA SER A 292 -11.81 -10.65 -3.28
C SER A 292 -10.63 -10.25 -4.15
N HIS A 293 -9.95 -11.19 -4.82
CA HIS A 293 -8.66 -10.91 -5.46
C HIS A 293 -8.76 -9.88 -6.59
N GLY A 294 -9.55 -10.15 -7.63
CA GLY A 294 -9.60 -9.36 -8.86
C GLY A 294 -11.00 -9.01 -9.34
N SER A 295 -12.00 -9.10 -8.45
CA SER A 295 -13.40 -8.91 -8.80
C SER A 295 -14.04 -7.90 -7.85
N PRO A 296 -14.34 -6.68 -8.30
CA PRO A 296 -15.11 -5.71 -7.54
C PRO A 296 -16.54 -6.19 -7.25
N HIS A 297 -17.23 -5.51 -6.34
CA HIS A 297 -18.69 -5.62 -6.25
C HIS A 297 -19.36 -5.13 -7.53
N ALA A 298 -20.48 -5.75 -7.89
CA ALA A 298 -21.38 -5.20 -8.90
C ALA A 298 -21.76 -3.75 -8.55
N MET A 299 -21.94 -2.93 -9.58
CA MET A 299 -22.17 -1.49 -9.44
C MET A 299 -23.37 -1.22 -8.53
N ASN A 300 -23.16 -0.44 -7.45
CA ASN A 300 -24.19 -0.11 -6.46
C ASN A 300 -25.00 -1.32 -5.93
N SER A 301 -24.40 -2.50 -5.87
CA SER A 301 -25.05 -3.66 -5.27
C SER A 301 -25.28 -3.45 -3.78
N GLU A 302 -26.19 -4.23 -3.20
CA GLU A 302 -26.48 -4.19 -1.77
C GLU A 302 -25.21 -4.36 -0.92
N ILE A 303 -24.40 -5.38 -1.22
CA ILE A 303 -23.12 -5.62 -0.54
C ILE A 303 -22.13 -4.45 -0.70
N PHE A 304 -22.12 -3.76 -1.85
CA PHE A 304 -21.31 -2.55 -2.00
C PHE A 304 -21.78 -1.45 -1.04
N TRP A 305 -23.09 -1.20 -0.96
CA TRP A 305 -23.64 -0.22 -0.02
C TRP A 305 -23.41 -0.59 1.43
N GLU A 306 -23.46 -1.88 1.79
CA GLU A 306 -23.11 -2.34 3.13
C GLU A 306 -21.69 -1.93 3.54
N THR A 307 -20.71 -1.97 2.64
CA THR A 307 -19.34 -1.50 2.94
C THR A 307 -19.24 0.01 3.21
N LYS A 308 -20.27 0.80 2.85
CA LYS A 308 -20.33 2.24 3.12
C LYS A 308 -20.93 2.57 4.49
N LYS A 309 -21.80 1.69 5.05
CA LYS A 309 -22.54 1.94 6.31
C LYS A 309 -21.61 2.37 7.46
N PRO A 310 -20.53 1.63 7.79
CA PRO A 310 -19.69 1.99 8.93
C PRO A 310 -19.04 3.36 8.78
N PHE A 311 -18.69 3.76 7.54
CA PHE A 311 -18.09 5.07 7.26
C PHE A 311 -19.10 6.20 7.46
N GLN A 312 -20.33 6.05 6.96
CA GLN A 312 -21.40 7.03 7.14
C GLN A 312 -21.74 7.23 8.61
N GLU A 313 -21.89 6.14 9.36
CA GLU A 313 -22.22 6.17 10.79
C GLU A 313 -21.11 6.82 11.62
N LYS A 314 -19.85 6.44 11.34
CA LYS A 314 -18.69 6.94 12.08
C LYS A 314 -18.40 8.42 11.83
N TYR A 315 -18.58 8.90 10.60
CA TYR A 315 -18.21 10.27 10.21
C TYR A 315 -19.40 11.20 9.99
N GLY A 316 -20.64 10.72 10.16
CA GLY A 316 -21.85 11.53 10.00
C GLY A 316 -22.10 12.01 8.56
N VAL A 317 -21.62 11.26 7.57
CA VAL A 317 -21.74 11.62 6.15
C VAL A 317 -22.77 10.76 5.42
N LYS A 318 -23.22 11.20 4.25
CA LYS A 318 -24.15 10.46 3.39
C LYS A 318 -23.62 10.34 1.97
N PHE A 319 -23.57 9.13 1.45
CA PHE A 319 -23.27 8.87 0.05
C PHE A 319 -24.51 9.10 -0.82
N GLU A 320 -24.31 9.77 -1.95
CA GLU A 320 -25.30 9.97 -3.01
C GLU A 320 -25.77 8.60 -3.54
N GLY A 321 -27.09 8.39 -3.55
CA GLY A 321 -27.72 7.16 -4.01
C GLY A 321 -27.55 5.95 -3.07
N PHE A 322 -27.12 6.14 -1.82
CA PHE A 322 -26.96 5.05 -0.86
C PHE A 322 -28.22 4.16 -0.77
N GLY A 323 -28.04 2.85 -0.97
CA GLY A 323 -29.11 1.85 -0.95
C GLY A 323 -29.96 1.78 -2.23
N ARG A 324 -29.64 2.58 -3.26
CA ARG A 324 -30.34 2.58 -4.56
C ARG A 324 -29.49 1.86 -5.62
N PRO A 325 -30.12 1.31 -6.68
CA PRO A 325 -29.38 0.78 -7.82
C PRO A 325 -28.53 1.87 -8.51
N ALA A 326 -27.62 1.42 -9.38
CA ALA A 326 -26.81 2.32 -10.20
C ALA A 326 -27.70 3.17 -11.13
N PRO A 327 -27.39 4.47 -11.32
CA PRO A 327 -28.03 5.26 -12.36
C PRO A 327 -27.88 4.59 -13.74
N GLU A 328 -28.88 4.76 -14.60
CA GLU A 328 -28.94 4.09 -15.90
C GLU A 328 -27.91 4.66 -16.89
N THR A 329 -27.78 5.99 -16.94
CA THR A 329 -26.88 6.67 -17.88
C THR A 329 -25.44 6.65 -17.37
N LYS A 330 -24.47 6.82 -18.28
CA LYS A 330 -23.06 6.85 -17.92
C LYS A 330 -22.70 8.17 -17.21
N GLU A 331 -23.36 9.24 -17.62
CA GLU A 331 -23.18 10.61 -17.13
C GLU A 331 -23.64 10.69 -15.67
N ASP A 332 -24.84 10.21 -15.36
CA ASP A 332 -25.38 10.21 -13.99
C ASP A 332 -24.55 9.32 -13.06
N ARG A 333 -24.06 8.18 -13.56
CA ARG A 333 -23.10 7.35 -12.83
C ARG A 333 -21.85 8.14 -12.51
N ARG A 334 -21.20 8.75 -13.52
CA ARG A 334 -19.98 9.54 -13.32
C ARG A 334 -20.19 10.65 -12.29
N GLU A 335 -21.32 11.35 -12.35
CA GLU A 335 -21.66 12.41 -11.39
C GLU A 335 -21.86 11.86 -9.97
N GLN A 336 -22.60 10.75 -9.81
CA GLN A 336 -22.79 10.12 -8.51
C GLN A 336 -21.46 9.68 -7.89
N TYR A 337 -20.57 9.03 -8.65
CA TYR A 337 -19.26 8.64 -8.14
C TYR A 337 -18.37 9.85 -7.83
N TRP A 338 -18.44 10.91 -8.64
CA TRP A 338 -17.74 12.16 -8.34
C TRP A 338 -18.19 12.76 -7.01
N LYS A 339 -19.51 12.86 -6.78
CA LYS A 339 -20.08 13.31 -5.51
C LYS A 339 -19.60 12.42 -4.35
N ASN A 340 -19.65 11.10 -4.52
CA ASN A 340 -19.24 10.15 -3.49
C ASN A 340 -17.74 10.17 -3.17
N ILE A 341 -16.87 10.45 -4.15
CA ILE A 341 -15.44 10.68 -3.89
C ILE A 341 -15.27 11.93 -3.02
N ASN A 342 -16.00 13.02 -3.31
CA ASN A 342 -15.95 14.25 -2.50
C ASN A 342 -16.58 14.11 -1.11
N VAL A 343 -17.47 13.14 -0.89
CA VAL A 343 -17.98 12.81 0.46
C VAL A 343 -16.87 12.23 1.36
N VAL A 344 -15.88 11.55 0.76
CA VAL A 344 -14.77 10.91 1.49
C VAL A 344 -13.64 11.89 1.83
N LEU A 345 -13.45 12.92 0.99
CA LEU A 345 -12.37 13.91 1.07
C LEU A 345 -12.78 15.12 1.90
#